data_AF-A0A2G9RKG1-F1
#
_entry.id   AF-A0A2G9RKG1-F1
#
_cell.length_a   1.000
_cell.length_b   1.000
_cell.length_c   1.000
_cell.angle_alpha   90.00
_cell.angle_beta   90.00
_cell.angle_gamma   90.00
#
_symmetry.space_group_name_H-M   'P 1'
#
loop_
_entity.id
_entity.type
_entity.pdbx_description
1 polymer ?
#
loop_
_entity_poly.entity_id
_entity_poly.type
_entity_poly.pdbx_seq_one_letter_code
_entity_poly.pdbx_strand_id
1 'polypeptide(L)'
;MIEQRMEKRCRGDYERSFLTEFLEEGDVNYNHLFWQWIEKVIGWLSKVFLQDETSQVSKLKAMSTLKRWRCHVQRFFYRLYASMRIDELFCIIRDFPDSKPAIKDLKYCLERTNQRQELLSSLKSALETRCMASISYFREIRNVELLKLRFGEAQMHYCEVMLKDMADSRRINTNIRDEEEKLPEEERPPFNLVAVILSSEFWPALKEEKLELPEQIKETMDMFTRRYEKLKAMRTLNWKHHLGLVSLDVELADRTLSYSVSPVHAAIILNFQNKSTWTLEELSEVLKVPVASLRRKMTFWLQQGVLREDPQGTFMVIEEEQKDQAEKVVLIDSDEEGDSAMASQADQKEEELQLFWTYIQAMLTNLESLPLERIHSMLKMFVMTGPVVTEIDIQELQGYLQKKVSDQQLVYSGGVYRLPKNSS
;
A
#
# COMPACT_ATOMS: atom_id res chain seq x y z
N MET A 1 -11.57 -24.37 7.91
CA MET A 1 -12.36 -25.29 7.05
C MET A 1 -13.20 -24.55 6.01
N ILE A 2 -13.95 -23.50 6.37
CA ILE A 2 -14.75 -22.70 5.41
C ILE A 2 -13.83 -22.05 4.36
N GLU A 3 -12.79 -21.37 4.83
CA GLU A 3 -11.77 -20.69 4.04
C GLU A 3 -11.07 -21.64 3.05
N GLN A 4 -10.45 -22.72 3.54
CA GLN A 4 -9.82 -23.74 2.67
C GLN A 4 -10.76 -24.33 1.61
N ARG A 5 -12.04 -24.53 1.92
CA ARG A 5 -13.02 -25.03 0.95
C ARG A 5 -13.34 -23.97 -0.10
N MET A 6 -13.43 -22.72 0.32
CA MET A 6 -13.69 -21.58 -0.55
C MET A 6 -12.51 -21.34 -1.49
N GLU A 7 -11.28 -21.31 -0.97
CA GLU A 7 -10.06 -21.17 -1.77
C GLU A 7 -9.95 -22.28 -2.82
N LYS A 8 -10.13 -23.56 -2.44
CA LYS A 8 -10.02 -24.68 -3.38
C LYS A 8 -11.05 -24.67 -4.52
N ARG A 9 -12.21 -24.03 -4.31
CA ARG A 9 -13.32 -24.09 -5.28
C ARG A 9 -13.54 -22.80 -6.05
N CYS A 10 -13.13 -21.67 -5.49
CA CYS A 10 -13.47 -20.36 -6.05
C CYS A 10 -12.23 -19.62 -6.57
N ARG A 11 -11.04 -19.89 -6.04
CA ARG A 11 -9.81 -19.18 -6.43
C ARG A 11 -9.47 -19.52 -7.89
N GLY A 12 -9.20 -18.49 -8.69
CA GLY A 12 -8.88 -18.60 -10.11
C GLY A 12 -10.06 -18.85 -11.07
N ASP A 13 -11.28 -19.13 -10.58
CA ASP A 13 -12.48 -19.28 -11.40
C ASP A 13 -13.32 -18.00 -11.34
N TYR A 14 -13.38 -17.28 -12.47
CA TYR A 14 -14.08 -15.99 -12.59
C TYR A 14 -15.30 -16.04 -13.51
N GLU A 15 -15.39 -17.07 -14.36
CA GLU A 15 -16.44 -17.26 -15.36
C GLU A 15 -17.74 -17.76 -14.71
N ARG A 16 -17.63 -18.45 -13.57
CA ARG A 16 -18.79 -18.96 -12.84
C ARG A 16 -19.14 -18.04 -11.69
N SER A 17 -20.43 -17.81 -11.54
CA SER A 17 -20.93 -17.22 -10.32
C SER A 17 -21.03 -18.28 -9.22
N PHE A 18 -20.58 -17.90 -8.03
CA PHE A 18 -20.73 -18.69 -6.81
C PHE A 18 -21.83 -18.12 -5.89
N LEU A 19 -22.42 -16.96 -6.24
CA LEU A 19 -23.54 -16.33 -5.51
C LEU A 19 -24.83 -16.13 -6.35
N THR A 20 -24.74 -15.87 -7.66
CA THR A 20 -25.81 -15.40 -8.57
C THR A 20 -26.84 -16.46 -9.01
N GLU A 21 -26.92 -17.64 -8.39
CA GLU A 21 -28.19 -18.42 -8.38
C GLU A 21 -29.15 -17.88 -7.28
N PHE A 22 -29.03 -16.60 -6.90
CA PHE A 22 -29.85 -15.93 -5.87
C PHE A 22 -30.79 -14.83 -6.38
N LEU A 23 -30.69 -14.40 -7.64
CA LEU A 23 -31.33 -13.16 -8.09
C LEU A 23 -32.42 -13.32 -9.15
N GLU A 24 -32.63 -14.51 -9.71
CA GLU A 24 -33.84 -14.76 -10.51
C GLU A 24 -34.94 -15.26 -9.56
N GLU A 25 -35.72 -14.31 -9.05
CA GLU A 25 -37.02 -14.56 -8.42
C GLU A 25 -37.92 -15.28 -9.43
N GLY A 26 -37.83 -16.60 -9.52
CA GLY A 26 -38.68 -17.34 -10.44
C GLY A 26 -38.38 -18.81 -10.61
N ASP A 27 -37.13 -19.27 -10.45
CA ASP A 27 -36.83 -20.68 -10.67
C ASP A 27 -36.62 -21.44 -9.37
N VAL A 28 -37.58 -22.30 -9.07
CA VAL A 28 -37.58 -23.24 -7.95
C VAL A 28 -36.64 -24.39 -8.33
N ASN A 29 -35.33 -24.14 -8.32
CA ASN A 29 -34.36 -25.20 -8.42
C ASN A 29 -33.35 -25.13 -7.27
N TYR A 30 -33.75 -25.76 -6.17
CA TYR A 30 -32.94 -25.95 -4.97
C TYR A 30 -31.74 -26.89 -5.25
N ASN A 31 -30.67 -26.41 -5.88
CA ASN A 31 -29.44 -27.21 -6.04
C ASN A 31 -28.15 -26.41 -5.80
N HIS A 32 -28.12 -25.58 -4.77
CA HIS A 32 -26.92 -24.79 -4.47
C HIS A 32 -25.96 -25.54 -3.52
N LEU A 33 -24.85 -26.06 -4.05
CA LEU A 33 -23.84 -26.81 -3.27
C LEU A 33 -23.28 -26.04 -2.06
N PHE A 34 -23.25 -24.71 -2.13
CA PHE A 34 -22.72 -23.88 -1.05
C PHE A 34 -23.74 -23.65 0.08
N TRP A 35 -25.00 -23.39 -0.24
CA TRP A 35 -26.06 -23.30 0.78
C TRP A 35 -26.37 -24.63 1.42
N GLN A 36 -26.42 -25.71 0.64
CA GLN A 36 -26.48 -27.06 1.22
C GLN A 36 -25.34 -27.32 2.20
N TRP A 37 -24.16 -26.75 1.94
CA TRP A 37 -23.04 -26.85 2.86
C TRP A 37 -23.21 -25.96 4.09
N ILE A 38 -23.66 -24.71 3.96
CA ILE A 38 -24.02 -23.85 5.12
C ILE A 38 -25.11 -24.54 5.97
N GLU A 39 -26.15 -25.12 5.35
CA GLU A 39 -27.18 -25.90 6.05
C GLU A 39 -26.59 -27.11 6.78
N LYS A 40 -25.65 -27.82 6.16
CA LYS A 40 -24.96 -28.94 6.81
C LYS A 40 -24.13 -28.48 8.00
N VAL A 41 -23.47 -27.31 7.91
CA VAL A 41 -22.72 -26.71 9.01
C VAL A 41 -23.66 -26.29 10.14
N ILE A 42 -24.77 -25.62 9.83
CA ILE A 42 -25.78 -25.22 10.81
C ILE A 42 -26.46 -26.44 11.44
N GLY A 43 -26.76 -27.48 10.65
CA GLY A 43 -27.33 -28.74 11.12
C GLY A 43 -26.36 -29.52 12.02
N TRP A 44 -25.06 -29.49 11.72
CA TRP A 44 -24.04 -30.01 12.61
C TRP A 44 -23.97 -29.21 13.91
N LEU A 45 -23.93 -27.87 13.84
CA LEU A 45 -23.98 -27.01 15.04
C LEU A 45 -25.24 -27.29 15.88
N SER A 46 -26.39 -27.49 15.24
CA SER A 46 -27.62 -27.88 15.91
C SER A 46 -27.43 -29.21 16.65
N LYS A 47 -26.91 -30.24 16.00
CA LYS A 47 -26.71 -31.56 16.63
C LYS A 47 -25.72 -31.54 17.80
N VAL A 48 -24.72 -30.67 17.75
CA VAL A 48 -23.68 -30.57 18.80
C VAL A 48 -24.18 -29.78 20.01
N PHE A 49 -24.88 -28.67 19.78
CA PHE A 49 -25.20 -27.70 20.82
C PHE A 49 -26.67 -27.69 21.25
N LEU A 50 -27.58 -28.20 20.42
CA LEU A 50 -29.02 -28.29 20.66
C LEU A 50 -29.41 -29.78 20.62
N GLN A 51 -29.22 -30.48 21.74
CA GLN A 51 -29.75 -31.83 21.91
C GLN A 51 -31.30 -31.79 21.95
N ASP A 52 -31.96 -32.93 21.71
CA ASP A 52 -33.43 -33.04 21.63
C ASP A 52 -34.12 -32.63 22.94
N GLU A 53 -34.38 -31.33 23.12
CA GLU A 53 -35.17 -30.81 24.23
C GLU A 53 -36.67 -30.88 23.91
N THR A 54 -37.42 -31.53 24.78
CA THR A 54 -38.84 -31.91 24.58
C THR A 54 -39.85 -30.77 24.80
N SER A 55 -39.42 -29.60 25.29
CA SER A 55 -40.30 -28.47 25.64
C SER A 55 -40.51 -27.45 24.52
N GLN A 56 -41.73 -26.90 24.37
CA GLN A 56 -42.04 -25.90 23.33
C GLN A 56 -41.25 -24.58 23.47
N VAL A 57 -40.97 -24.15 24.70
CA VAL A 57 -40.22 -22.91 24.99
C VAL A 57 -38.76 -23.05 24.58
N SER A 58 -38.15 -24.21 24.75
CA SER A 58 -36.78 -24.48 24.30
C SER A 58 -36.68 -24.61 22.78
N LYS A 59 -37.72 -25.13 22.10
CA LYS A 59 -37.78 -25.14 20.62
C LYS A 59 -37.78 -23.73 20.01
N LEU A 60 -38.54 -22.80 20.57
CA LEU A 60 -38.57 -21.39 20.11
C LEU A 60 -37.21 -20.69 20.29
N LYS A 61 -36.53 -20.96 21.41
CA LYS A 61 -35.18 -20.44 21.69
C LYS A 61 -34.11 -21.09 20.82
N ALA A 62 -34.24 -22.38 20.51
CA ALA A 62 -33.40 -23.09 19.56
C ALA A 62 -33.54 -22.51 18.14
N MET A 63 -34.77 -22.24 17.69
CA MET A 63 -35.03 -21.63 16.38
C MET A 63 -34.42 -20.23 16.25
N SER A 64 -34.54 -19.38 17.27
CA SER A 64 -33.94 -18.04 17.25
C SER A 64 -32.40 -18.09 17.27
N THR A 65 -31.83 -19.04 17.99
CA THR A 65 -30.38 -19.30 18.03
C THR A 65 -29.85 -19.80 16.68
N LEU A 66 -30.54 -20.76 16.05
CA LEU A 66 -30.22 -21.26 14.72
C LEU A 66 -30.29 -20.16 13.66
N LYS A 67 -31.31 -19.28 13.72
CA LYS A 67 -31.41 -18.12 12.83
C LYS A 67 -30.22 -17.17 13.02
N ARG A 68 -29.77 -16.96 14.26
CA ARG A 68 -28.60 -16.13 14.56
C ARG A 68 -27.30 -16.74 14.04
N TRP A 69 -27.09 -18.04 14.23
CA TRP A 69 -25.93 -18.76 13.68
C TRP A 69 -25.93 -18.74 12.16
N ARG A 70 -27.09 -18.93 11.54
CA ARG A 70 -27.27 -18.82 10.09
C ARG A 70 -26.82 -17.46 9.57
N CYS A 71 -27.32 -16.37 10.16
CA CYS A 71 -26.91 -15.01 9.80
C CYS A 71 -25.39 -14.78 10.02
N HIS A 72 -24.84 -15.30 11.12
CA HIS A 72 -23.42 -15.13 11.43
C HIS A 72 -22.51 -15.85 10.42
N VAL A 73 -22.80 -17.11 10.11
CA VAL A 73 -22.04 -17.92 9.14
C VAL A 73 -22.16 -17.33 7.73
N GLN A 74 -23.33 -16.83 7.33
CA GLN A 74 -23.50 -16.14 6.05
C GLN A 74 -22.65 -14.88 5.95
N ARG A 75 -22.68 -14.02 6.99
CA ARG A 75 -21.88 -12.79 7.01
C ARG A 75 -20.38 -13.10 6.98
N PHE A 76 -19.96 -14.12 7.73
CA PHE A 76 -18.58 -14.59 7.71
C PHE A 76 -18.16 -15.11 6.33
N PHE A 77 -19.05 -15.86 5.66
CA PHE A 77 -18.80 -16.33 4.31
C PHE A 77 -18.68 -15.19 3.30
N TYR A 78 -19.64 -14.26 3.26
CA TYR A 78 -19.55 -13.10 2.36
C TYR A 78 -18.28 -12.31 2.58
N ARG A 79 -17.84 -12.21 3.86
CA ARG A 79 -16.61 -11.52 4.20
C ARG A 79 -15.36 -12.19 3.64
N LEU A 80 -15.25 -13.51 3.82
CA LEU A 80 -14.14 -14.29 3.25
C LEU A 80 -14.16 -14.24 1.72
N TYR A 81 -15.34 -14.42 1.11
CA TYR A 81 -15.48 -14.45 -0.34
C TYR A 81 -15.11 -13.11 -0.98
N ALA A 82 -15.54 -12.00 -0.38
CA ALA A 82 -15.16 -10.66 -0.82
C ALA A 82 -13.65 -10.44 -0.72
N SER A 83 -13.02 -10.77 0.41
CA SER A 83 -11.57 -10.59 0.61
C SER A 83 -10.76 -11.34 -0.45
N MET A 84 -11.06 -12.62 -0.68
CA MET A 84 -10.44 -13.42 -1.75
C MET A 84 -10.65 -12.80 -3.15
N ARG A 85 -11.86 -12.29 -3.44
CA ARG A 85 -12.14 -11.66 -4.74
C ARG A 85 -11.50 -10.28 -4.89
N ILE A 86 -11.25 -9.57 -3.79
CA ILE A 86 -10.47 -8.33 -3.76
C ILE A 86 -9.02 -8.63 -4.12
N ASP A 87 -8.42 -9.69 -3.55
CA ASP A 87 -7.05 -10.11 -3.87
C ASP A 87 -6.88 -10.50 -5.35
N GLU A 88 -7.92 -11.11 -5.94
CA GLU A 88 -7.93 -11.54 -7.34
C GLU A 88 -8.47 -10.49 -8.31
N LEU A 89 -8.80 -9.28 -7.83
CA LEU A 89 -9.58 -8.30 -8.58
C LEU A 89 -8.91 -7.91 -9.90
N PHE A 90 -7.59 -7.83 -9.95
CA PHE A 90 -6.87 -7.50 -11.19
C PHE A 90 -6.90 -8.63 -12.22
N CYS A 91 -6.87 -9.89 -11.78
CA CYS A 91 -7.07 -11.04 -12.66
C CYS A 91 -8.51 -11.05 -13.20
N ILE A 92 -9.48 -10.82 -12.30
CA ILE A 92 -10.89 -10.68 -12.68
C ILE A 92 -11.06 -9.58 -13.74
N ILE A 93 -10.48 -8.40 -13.54
CA ILE A 93 -10.59 -7.31 -14.52
C ILE A 93 -9.87 -7.64 -15.83
N ARG A 94 -8.70 -8.27 -15.77
CA ARG A 94 -7.96 -8.72 -16.96
C ARG A 94 -8.80 -9.67 -17.82
N ASP A 95 -9.52 -10.57 -17.18
CA ASP A 95 -10.25 -11.66 -17.84
C ASP A 95 -11.70 -11.21 -18.20
N PHE A 96 -11.99 -9.91 -18.17
CA PHE A 96 -13.24 -9.34 -18.65
C PHE A 96 -13.31 -9.38 -20.19
N PRO A 97 -14.45 -9.76 -20.83
CA PRO A 97 -15.81 -9.83 -20.30
C PRO A 97 -16.22 -11.13 -19.62
N ASP A 98 -15.43 -12.20 -19.73
CA ASP A 98 -15.81 -13.55 -19.29
C ASP A 98 -15.94 -13.62 -17.76
N SER A 99 -15.16 -12.82 -17.04
CA SER A 99 -15.19 -12.66 -15.58
C SER A 99 -16.39 -11.86 -15.01
N LYS A 100 -17.35 -11.45 -15.84
CA LYS A 100 -18.52 -10.65 -15.43
C LYS A 100 -19.29 -11.23 -14.22
N PRO A 101 -19.47 -12.56 -14.07
CA PRO A 101 -20.16 -13.14 -12.92
C PRO A 101 -19.42 -12.92 -11.59
N ALA A 102 -18.09 -13.03 -11.56
CA ALA A 102 -17.30 -12.77 -10.36
C ALA A 102 -17.42 -11.31 -9.86
N ILE A 103 -17.49 -10.34 -10.78
CA ILE A 103 -17.70 -8.92 -10.43
C ILE A 103 -19.10 -8.70 -9.83
N LYS A 104 -20.13 -9.36 -10.37
CA LYS A 104 -21.49 -9.30 -9.80
C LYS A 104 -21.54 -9.87 -8.39
N ASP A 105 -20.87 -11.00 -8.17
CA ASP A 105 -20.80 -11.64 -6.86
C ASP A 105 -20.06 -10.76 -5.85
N LEU A 106 -18.92 -10.20 -6.25
CA LEU A 106 -18.17 -9.27 -5.42
C LEU A 106 -19.04 -8.05 -5.04
N LYS A 107 -19.75 -7.43 -6.00
CA LYS A 107 -20.69 -6.35 -5.72
C LYS A 107 -21.75 -6.76 -4.69
N TYR A 108 -22.36 -7.92 -4.86
CA TYR A 108 -23.38 -8.44 -3.94
C TYR A 108 -22.84 -8.64 -2.52
N CYS A 109 -21.61 -9.15 -2.38
CA CYS A 109 -20.95 -9.28 -1.09
C CYS A 109 -20.63 -7.92 -0.46
N LEU A 110 -20.15 -6.95 -1.23
CA LEU A 110 -19.82 -5.60 -0.73
C LEU A 110 -21.05 -4.78 -0.31
N GLU A 111 -22.26 -5.14 -0.75
CA GLU A 111 -23.51 -4.56 -0.25
C GLU A 111 -23.93 -5.13 1.11
N ARG A 112 -23.43 -6.32 1.47
CA ARG A 112 -23.78 -7.06 2.71
C ARG A 112 -22.63 -7.12 3.72
N THR A 113 -21.48 -6.59 3.36
CA THR A 113 -20.26 -6.52 4.17
C THR A 113 -19.77 -5.08 4.25
N ASN A 114 -18.94 -4.77 5.24
CA ASN A 114 -18.31 -3.45 5.38
C ASN A 114 -16.92 -3.40 4.71
N GLN A 115 -16.65 -4.21 3.68
CA GLN A 115 -15.31 -4.37 3.08
C GLN A 115 -15.05 -3.47 1.87
N ARG A 116 -15.86 -2.41 1.69
CA ARG A 116 -15.65 -1.46 0.59
C ARG A 116 -14.30 -0.74 0.71
N GLN A 117 -13.89 -0.40 1.93
CA GLN A 117 -12.59 0.21 2.19
C GLN A 117 -11.43 -0.73 1.88
N GLU A 118 -11.56 -2.02 2.22
CA GLU A 118 -10.56 -3.05 1.90
C GLU A 118 -10.38 -3.23 0.38
N LEU A 119 -11.47 -3.15 -0.39
CA LEU A 119 -11.40 -3.14 -1.86
C LEU A 119 -10.67 -1.89 -2.37
N LEU A 120 -10.99 -0.71 -1.83
CA LEU A 120 -10.38 0.54 -2.24
C LEU A 120 -8.89 0.59 -1.92
N SER A 121 -8.48 0.16 -0.73
CA SER A 121 -7.07 0.10 -0.34
C SER A 121 -6.28 -0.89 -1.19
N SER A 122 -6.84 -2.07 -1.47
CA SER A 122 -6.21 -3.07 -2.35
C SER A 122 -6.09 -2.56 -3.80
N LEU A 123 -7.15 -1.96 -4.34
CA LEU A 123 -7.11 -1.34 -5.67
C LEU A 123 -6.07 -0.23 -5.77
N LYS A 124 -6.02 0.64 -4.76
CA LYS A 124 -5.07 1.75 -4.64
C LYS A 124 -3.63 1.21 -4.64
N SER A 125 -3.32 0.28 -3.74
CA SER A 125 -2.00 -0.35 -3.63
C SER A 125 -1.55 -1.04 -4.91
N ALA A 126 -2.43 -1.78 -5.57
CA ALA A 126 -2.06 -2.49 -6.79
C ALA A 126 -1.99 -1.57 -8.02
N LEU A 127 -2.78 -0.49 -8.08
CA LEU A 127 -2.60 0.55 -9.10
C LEU A 127 -1.27 1.29 -8.89
N GLU A 128 -0.83 1.54 -7.66
CA GLU A 128 0.50 2.10 -7.40
C GLU A 128 1.60 1.23 -7.97
N THR A 129 1.66 -0.05 -7.58
CA THR A 129 2.72 -0.94 -8.03
C THR A 129 2.77 -1.01 -9.55
N ARG A 130 1.60 -1.05 -10.20
CA ARG A 130 1.50 -1.15 -11.65
C ARG A 130 1.80 0.16 -12.38
N CYS A 131 1.39 1.30 -11.82
CA CYS A 131 1.68 2.63 -12.39
C CYS A 131 3.15 3.01 -12.24
N MET A 132 3.79 2.62 -11.13
CA MET A 132 5.23 2.83 -10.89
C MET A 132 6.08 1.90 -11.76
N ALA A 133 5.66 0.64 -11.94
CA ALA A 133 6.43 -0.35 -12.70
C ALA A 133 6.17 -0.34 -14.21
N SER A 134 5.01 0.13 -14.68
CA SER A 134 4.61 0.02 -16.09
C SER A 134 4.16 1.35 -16.71
N ILE A 135 4.79 1.65 -17.83
CA ILE A 135 4.54 2.83 -18.68
C ILE A 135 3.21 2.71 -19.46
N SER A 136 2.53 1.56 -19.47
CA SER A 136 1.32 1.35 -20.27
C SER A 136 0.03 1.60 -19.46
N TYR A 137 -0.45 2.84 -19.42
CA TYR A 137 -1.62 3.29 -18.64
C TYR A 137 -3.00 3.06 -19.28
N PHE A 138 -3.05 2.79 -20.60
CA PHE A 138 -4.32 2.69 -21.33
C PHE A 138 -5.22 1.55 -20.84
N ARG A 139 -4.60 0.47 -20.37
CA ARG A 139 -5.32 -0.68 -19.83
C ARG A 139 -5.92 -0.35 -18.46
N GLU A 140 -5.17 0.36 -17.63
CA GLU A 140 -5.55 0.79 -16.29
C GLU A 140 -6.68 1.82 -16.32
N ILE A 141 -6.70 2.75 -17.29
CA ILE A 141 -7.83 3.67 -17.51
C ILE A 141 -9.12 2.90 -17.80
N ARG A 142 -9.10 1.96 -18.76
CA ARG A 142 -10.28 1.15 -19.09
C ARG A 142 -10.75 0.31 -17.90
N ASN A 143 -9.81 -0.20 -17.10
CA ASN A 143 -10.10 -0.95 -15.89
C ASN A 143 -10.84 -0.08 -14.87
N VAL A 144 -10.35 1.13 -14.60
CA VAL A 144 -11.00 2.06 -13.66
C VAL A 144 -12.37 2.53 -14.19
N GLU A 145 -12.52 2.76 -15.49
CA GLU A 145 -13.84 3.07 -16.10
C GLU A 145 -14.86 1.93 -15.92
N LEU A 146 -14.45 0.67 -16.13
CA LEU A 146 -15.30 -0.49 -15.89
C LEU A 146 -15.71 -0.60 -14.42
N LEU A 147 -14.76 -0.32 -13.51
CA LEU A 147 -15.02 -0.30 -12.08
C LEU A 147 -15.98 0.83 -11.69
N LYS A 148 -15.84 2.04 -12.26
CA LYS A 148 -16.78 3.16 -12.05
C LYS A 148 -18.21 2.80 -12.41
N LEU A 149 -18.42 2.12 -13.54
CA LEU A 149 -19.75 1.67 -13.97
C LEU A 149 -20.40 0.65 -13.02
N ARG A 150 -19.63 0.02 -12.12
CA ARG A 150 -20.11 -1.05 -11.23
C ARG A 150 -20.22 -0.62 -9.77
N PHE A 151 -19.21 0.10 -9.27
CA PHE A 151 -19.07 0.51 -7.88
C PHE A 151 -19.46 1.98 -7.63
N GLY A 152 -19.63 2.76 -8.71
CA GLY A 152 -19.99 4.18 -8.64
C GLY A 152 -18.79 5.11 -8.63
N GLU A 153 -19.03 6.36 -9.04
CA GLU A 153 -17.99 7.37 -9.28
C GLU A 153 -17.28 7.83 -8.00
N ALA A 154 -18.05 8.08 -6.92
CA ALA A 154 -17.50 8.58 -5.65
C ALA A 154 -16.42 7.66 -5.04
N GLN A 155 -16.56 6.35 -5.23
CA GLN A 155 -15.62 5.37 -4.67
C GLN A 155 -14.34 5.25 -5.50
N MET A 156 -14.42 5.50 -6.80
CA MET A 156 -13.28 5.37 -7.73
C MET A 156 -12.53 6.69 -7.94
N HIS A 157 -12.96 7.76 -7.26
CA HIS A 157 -12.40 9.09 -7.42
C HIS A 157 -10.88 9.13 -7.17
N TYR A 158 -10.40 8.47 -6.11
CA TYR A 158 -8.96 8.37 -5.81
C TYR A 158 -8.18 7.72 -6.96
N CYS A 159 -8.62 6.54 -7.43
CA CYS A 159 -7.97 5.82 -8.53
C CYS A 159 -8.00 6.61 -9.84
N GLU A 160 -9.08 7.36 -10.10
CA GLU A 160 -9.18 8.25 -11.25
C GLU A 160 -8.18 9.40 -11.18
N VAL A 161 -8.07 10.07 -10.03
CA VAL A 161 -7.11 11.16 -9.86
C VAL A 161 -5.68 10.64 -10.02
N MET A 162 -5.36 9.45 -9.48
CA MET A 162 -4.05 8.82 -9.67
C MET A 162 -3.72 8.60 -11.15
N LEU A 163 -4.66 8.10 -11.96
CA LEU A 163 -4.44 7.91 -13.39
C LEU A 163 -4.33 9.23 -14.15
N LYS A 164 -5.11 10.24 -13.74
CA LYS A 164 -5.04 11.58 -14.31
C LYS A 164 -3.68 12.23 -14.01
N ASP A 165 -3.17 12.08 -12.79
CA ASP A 165 -1.84 12.57 -12.41
C ASP A 165 -0.75 11.96 -13.29
N MET A 166 -0.82 10.65 -13.57
CA MET A 166 0.15 9.98 -14.46
C MET A 166 0.09 10.55 -15.90
N ALA A 167 -1.11 10.84 -16.40
CA ALA A 167 -1.28 11.43 -17.73
C ALA A 167 -0.79 12.89 -17.78
N ASP A 168 -1.13 13.69 -16.76
CA ASP A 168 -0.72 15.09 -16.66
C ASP A 168 0.80 15.20 -16.43
N SER A 169 1.39 14.33 -15.62
CA SER A 169 2.84 14.19 -15.42
C SER A 169 3.58 14.02 -16.74
N ARG A 170 3.10 13.14 -17.64
CA ARG A 170 3.72 12.97 -18.98
C ARG A 170 3.62 14.20 -19.85
N ARG A 171 2.46 14.85 -19.86
CA ARG A 171 2.27 16.09 -20.63
C ARG A 171 3.23 17.17 -20.16
N ILE A 172 3.41 17.28 -18.84
CA ILE A 172 4.32 18.25 -18.23
C ILE A 172 5.78 17.91 -18.59
N ASN A 173 6.21 16.65 -18.46
CA ASN A 173 7.54 16.24 -18.88
C ASN A 173 7.80 16.52 -20.37
N THR A 174 6.80 16.25 -21.23
CA THR A 174 6.93 16.52 -22.68
C THR A 174 7.10 18.01 -22.93
N ASN A 175 6.27 18.86 -22.30
CA ASN A 175 6.37 20.31 -22.45
C ASN A 175 7.71 20.85 -21.94
N ILE A 176 8.20 20.35 -20.79
CA ILE A 176 9.50 20.76 -20.23
C ILE A 176 10.64 20.35 -21.18
N ARG A 177 10.60 19.11 -21.69
CA ARG A 177 11.60 18.62 -22.66
C ARG A 177 11.59 19.44 -23.96
N ASP A 178 10.41 19.76 -24.48
CA ASP A 178 10.26 20.58 -25.69
C ASP A 178 10.76 22.02 -25.49
N GLU A 179 10.76 22.54 -24.26
CA GLU A 179 11.40 23.81 -23.93
C GLU A 179 12.92 23.67 -23.77
N GLU A 180 13.40 22.57 -23.17
CA GLU A 180 14.82 22.29 -23.01
C GLU A 180 15.54 22.09 -24.35
N GLU A 181 14.90 21.44 -25.32
CA GLU A 181 15.45 21.28 -26.66
C GLU A 181 15.66 22.62 -27.39
N LYS A 182 14.86 23.65 -27.06
CA LYS A 182 14.95 24.99 -27.64
C LYS A 182 16.07 25.84 -27.04
N LEU A 183 16.64 25.43 -25.89
CA LEU A 183 17.72 26.16 -25.24
C LEU A 183 19.05 25.99 -26.01
N PRO A 184 19.94 26.99 -25.95
CA PRO A 184 21.32 26.84 -26.41
C PRO A 184 22.01 25.65 -25.73
N GLU A 185 22.93 24.97 -26.42
CA GLU A 185 23.61 23.77 -25.90
C GLU A 185 24.27 23.97 -24.53
N GLU A 186 24.75 25.18 -24.23
CA GLU A 186 25.41 25.54 -22.98
C GLU A 186 24.44 25.62 -21.78
N GLU A 187 23.15 25.87 -22.00
CA GLU A 187 22.11 25.95 -20.95
C GLU A 187 21.28 24.66 -20.84
N ARG A 188 21.58 23.66 -21.67
CA ARG A 188 20.90 22.36 -21.61
C ARG A 188 21.34 21.60 -20.37
N PRO A 189 20.41 20.89 -19.70
CA PRO A 189 20.78 20.08 -18.56
C PRO A 189 21.78 18.99 -18.98
N PRO A 190 22.73 18.61 -18.10
CA PRO A 190 23.77 17.65 -18.41
C PRO A 190 23.23 16.23 -18.68
N PHE A 191 22.03 15.92 -18.19
CA PHE A 191 21.34 14.66 -18.41
C PHE A 191 19.83 14.86 -18.48
N ASN A 192 19.13 13.89 -19.08
CA ASN A 192 17.68 13.92 -19.20
C ASN A 192 17.02 13.55 -17.86
N LEU A 193 16.30 14.49 -17.27
CA LEU A 193 15.52 14.29 -16.05
C LEU A 193 14.04 14.13 -16.38
N VAL A 194 13.48 12.97 -16.03
CA VAL A 194 12.03 12.71 -16.13
C VAL A 194 11.46 12.57 -14.73
N ALA A 195 10.46 13.38 -14.38
CA ALA A 195 9.84 13.37 -13.06
C ALA A 195 8.44 12.76 -13.10
N VAL A 196 8.13 11.84 -12.19
CA VAL A 196 6.74 11.37 -12.00
C VAL A 196 6.05 12.30 -11.01
N ILE A 197 5.18 13.17 -11.51
CA ILE A 197 4.48 14.19 -10.72
C ILE A 197 3.15 13.64 -10.23
N LEU A 198 3.00 13.52 -8.90
CA LEU A 198 1.84 12.90 -8.25
C LEU A 198 1.17 13.88 -7.27
N SER A 199 -0.14 13.74 -7.05
CA SER A 199 -0.84 14.49 -6.00
C SER A 199 -0.72 13.82 -4.63
N SER A 200 -0.23 14.55 -3.62
CA SER A 200 0.01 13.98 -2.29
C SER A 200 -1.26 13.48 -1.59
N GLU A 201 -2.39 14.15 -1.80
CA GLU A 201 -3.66 13.85 -1.12
C GLU A 201 -4.35 12.57 -1.62
N PHE A 202 -4.13 12.20 -2.89
CA PHE A 202 -4.86 11.10 -3.51
C PHE A 202 -4.03 9.81 -3.58
N TRP A 203 -2.70 9.91 -3.49
CA TRP A 203 -1.81 8.78 -3.35
C TRP A 203 -1.64 8.42 -1.87
N PRO A 204 -1.30 7.18 -1.49
CA PRO A 204 -1.01 6.88 -0.09
C PRO A 204 0.33 7.47 0.34
N ALA A 205 0.60 7.40 1.64
CA ALA A 205 1.85 7.86 2.19
C ALA A 205 3.03 7.12 1.55
N LEU A 206 3.87 7.86 0.82
CA LEU A 206 5.16 7.40 0.33
C LEU A 206 6.16 7.38 1.48
N LYS A 207 7.09 6.42 1.48
CA LYS A 207 8.16 6.39 2.48
C LYS A 207 8.91 7.72 2.50
N GLU A 208 9.43 8.08 3.67
CA GLU A 208 10.30 9.23 3.82
C GLU A 208 11.69 8.77 4.25
N GLU A 209 12.62 8.76 3.29
CA GLU A 209 14.04 8.59 3.58
C GLU A 209 14.78 9.88 3.27
N LYS A 210 15.66 10.26 4.19
CA LYS A 210 16.60 11.35 3.99
C LYS A 210 17.74 10.86 3.10
N LEU A 211 17.89 11.52 1.97
CA LEU A 211 18.98 11.29 1.04
C LEU A 211 19.48 12.65 0.55
N GLU A 212 20.74 12.96 0.83
CA GLU A 212 21.39 14.10 0.21
C GLU A 212 22.01 13.70 -1.13
N LEU A 213 21.49 14.27 -2.21
CA LEU A 213 22.00 14.05 -3.56
C LEU A 213 23.23 14.94 -3.87
N PRO A 214 24.10 14.50 -4.81
CA PRO A 214 25.15 15.32 -5.39
C PRO A 214 24.63 16.65 -5.97
N GLU A 215 25.48 17.67 -5.97
CA GLU A 215 25.15 19.05 -6.36
C GLU A 215 24.61 19.16 -7.80
N GLN A 216 25.24 18.47 -8.74
CA GLN A 216 24.81 18.44 -10.16
C GLN A 216 23.37 17.95 -10.33
N ILE A 217 22.95 16.97 -9.51
CA ILE A 217 21.60 16.43 -9.57
C ILE A 217 20.61 17.41 -8.93
N LYS A 218 20.98 18.02 -7.80
CA LYS A 218 20.16 19.05 -7.15
C LYS A 218 19.91 20.23 -8.07
N GLU A 219 20.94 20.72 -8.76
CA GLU A 219 20.80 21.85 -9.70
C GLU A 219 19.85 21.51 -10.85
N THR A 220 19.97 20.31 -11.43
CA THR A 220 19.08 19.85 -12.49
C THR A 220 17.63 19.72 -12.00
N MET A 221 17.42 19.20 -10.79
CA MET A 221 16.10 19.12 -10.15
C MET A 221 15.51 20.49 -9.84
N ASP A 222 16.32 21.45 -9.40
CA ASP A 222 15.91 22.84 -9.14
C ASP A 222 15.53 23.54 -10.45
N MET A 223 16.29 23.34 -11.52
CA MET A 223 15.95 23.83 -12.87
C MET A 223 14.61 23.27 -13.34
N PHE A 224 14.38 21.96 -13.18
CA PHE A 224 13.10 21.33 -13.50
C PHE A 224 11.97 21.94 -12.66
N THR A 225 12.20 22.16 -11.37
CA THR A 225 11.21 22.76 -10.45
C THR A 225 10.83 24.18 -10.89
N ARG A 226 11.81 25.00 -11.28
CA ARG A 226 11.56 26.36 -11.81
C ARG A 226 10.74 26.33 -13.10
N ARG A 227 11.00 25.36 -14.00
CA ARG A 227 10.22 25.18 -15.24
C ARG A 227 8.79 24.73 -14.92
N TYR A 228 8.63 23.82 -13.97
CA TYR A 228 7.33 23.38 -13.49
C TYR A 228 6.52 24.54 -12.90
N GLU A 229 7.11 25.38 -12.06
CA GLU A 229 6.46 26.54 -11.43
C GLU A 229 5.98 27.58 -12.45
N LYS A 230 6.72 27.77 -13.55
CA LYS A 230 6.27 28.60 -14.68
C LYS A 230 5.03 28.03 -15.36
N LEU A 231 4.96 26.71 -15.52
CA LEU A 231 3.87 26.01 -16.20
C LEU A 231 2.63 25.85 -15.31
N LYS A 232 2.82 25.65 -14.00
CA LYS A 232 1.77 25.51 -12.99
C LYS A 232 1.97 26.55 -11.88
N ALA A 233 1.39 27.73 -12.09
CA ALA A 233 1.43 28.81 -11.10
C ALA A 233 0.90 28.37 -9.72
N MET A 234 1.55 28.87 -8.65
CA MET A 234 1.20 28.61 -7.25
C MET A 234 1.34 27.15 -6.80
N ARG A 235 2.19 26.35 -7.46
CA ARG A 235 2.52 24.98 -7.05
C ARG A 235 4.02 24.77 -7.15
N THR A 236 4.62 24.15 -6.14
CA THR A 236 6.03 23.74 -6.13
C THR A 236 6.13 22.22 -5.99
N LEU A 237 7.31 21.67 -6.27
CA LEU A 237 7.56 20.22 -6.22
C LEU A 237 8.25 19.84 -4.90
N ASN A 238 7.77 18.78 -4.27
CA ASN A 238 8.46 18.12 -3.16
C ASN A 238 9.05 16.80 -3.67
N TRP A 239 10.37 16.71 -3.73
CA TRP A 239 11.07 15.58 -4.33
C TRP A 239 11.23 14.41 -3.34
N LYS A 240 10.78 13.23 -3.76
CA LYS A 240 11.01 11.96 -3.06
C LYS A 240 12.24 11.24 -3.65
N HIS A 241 13.42 11.77 -3.34
CA HIS A 241 14.70 11.40 -3.97
C HIS A 241 15.05 9.91 -3.94
N HIS A 242 14.59 9.17 -2.93
CA HIS A 242 14.90 7.74 -2.79
C HIS A 242 14.05 6.84 -3.70
N LEU A 243 12.94 7.33 -4.25
CA LEU A 243 11.96 6.55 -5.04
C LEU A 243 12.14 6.66 -6.57
N GLY A 244 13.36 6.99 -7.00
CA GLY A 244 13.67 7.14 -8.43
C GLY A 244 14.23 5.88 -9.08
N LEU A 245 14.44 5.98 -10.38
CA LEU A 245 15.24 5.06 -11.17
C LEU A 245 16.27 5.90 -11.94
N VAL A 246 17.54 5.52 -11.85
CA VAL A 246 18.65 6.20 -12.51
C VAL A 246 19.32 5.23 -13.45
N SER A 247 19.41 5.61 -14.72
CA SER A 247 20.26 4.90 -15.69
C SER A 247 21.58 5.66 -15.78
N LEU A 248 22.69 4.97 -15.51
CA LEU A 248 24.02 5.56 -15.49
C LEU A 248 25.01 4.65 -16.20
N ASP A 249 25.97 5.26 -16.89
CA ASP A 249 27.09 4.59 -17.52
C ASP A 249 28.33 4.86 -16.67
N VAL A 250 28.95 3.81 -16.14
CA VAL A 250 30.21 3.88 -15.40
C VAL A 250 31.34 3.60 -16.37
N GLU A 251 32.12 4.62 -16.67
CA GLU A 251 33.36 4.51 -17.43
C GLU A 251 34.53 4.24 -16.47
N LEU A 252 35.11 3.04 -16.58
CA LEU A 252 36.35 2.64 -15.90
C LEU A 252 37.51 2.62 -16.91
N ALA A 253 38.73 2.34 -16.46
CA ALA A 253 39.91 2.39 -17.32
C ALA A 253 39.87 1.38 -18.48
N ASP A 254 39.26 0.21 -18.26
CA ASP A 254 39.22 -0.90 -19.20
C ASP A 254 37.84 -1.15 -19.84
N ARG A 255 36.74 -0.62 -19.26
CA ARG A 255 35.37 -0.93 -19.66
C ARG A 255 34.37 0.17 -19.33
N THR A 256 33.28 0.21 -20.10
CA THR A 256 32.09 1.03 -19.82
C THR A 256 30.93 0.11 -19.49
N LEU A 257 30.28 0.33 -18.34
CA LEU A 257 29.18 -0.51 -17.85
C LEU A 257 27.92 0.32 -17.64
N SER A 258 26.83 -0.06 -18.30
CA SER A 258 25.52 0.58 -18.15
C SER A 258 24.69 -0.10 -17.08
N TYR A 259 24.24 0.67 -16.10
CA TYR A 259 23.40 0.19 -15.00
C TYR A 259 22.09 0.96 -14.90
N SER A 260 21.03 0.26 -14.47
CA SER A 260 19.78 0.89 -14.03
C SER A 260 19.60 0.62 -12.55
N VAL A 261 19.77 1.65 -11.72
CA VAL A 261 19.87 1.51 -10.27
C VAL A 261 19.01 2.57 -9.56
N SER A 262 18.79 2.39 -8.25
CA SER A 262 18.12 3.41 -7.46
C SER A 262 19.03 4.64 -7.23
N PRO A 263 18.44 5.83 -6.97
CA PRO A 263 19.19 7.07 -6.74
C PRO A 263 20.24 6.98 -5.63
N VAL A 264 20.01 6.16 -4.60
CA VAL A 264 21.00 5.95 -3.54
C VAL A 264 22.25 5.26 -4.09
N HIS A 265 22.10 4.22 -4.92
CA HIS A 265 23.24 3.53 -5.54
C HIS A 265 23.99 4.46 -6.51
N ALA A 266 23.27 5.27 -7.29
CA ALA A 266 23.87 6.28 -8.16
C ALA A 266 24.63 7.35 -7.35
N ALA A 267 24.06 7.86 -6.27
CA ALA A 267 24.71 8.84 -5.40
C ALA A 267 25.97 8.28 -4.73
N ILE A 268 25.98 6.99 -4.35
CA ILE A 268 27.17 6.30 -3.85
C ILE A 268 28.28 6.38 -4.89
N ILE A 269 28.05 5.89 -6.12
CA ILE A 269 29.11 5.80 -7.12
C ILE A 269 29.60 7.17 -7.61
N LEU A 270 28.72 8.18 -7.65
CA LEU A 270 29.11 9.56 -7.98
C LEU A 270 30.08 10.16 -6.94
N ASN A 271 29.97 9.83 -5.65
CA ASN A 271 30.94 10.29 -4.66
C ASN A 271 32.34 9.69 -4.87
N PHE A 272 32.41 8.49 -5.45
CA PHE A 272 33.67 7.85 -5.79
C PHE A 272 34.40 8.52 -6.96
N GLN A 273 33.71 9.33 -7.76
CA GLN A 273 34.32 10.14 -8.82
C GLN A 273 35.26 11.22 -8.24
N ASN A 274 34.93 11.79 -7.07
CA ASN A 274 35.73 12.84 -6.45
C ASN A 274 36.85 12.29 -5.56
N LYS A 275 36.62 11.14 -4.92
CA LYS A 275 37.55 10.49 -3.99
C LYS A 275 37.45 8.98 -4.18
N SER A 276 38.56 8.32 -4.50
CA SER A 276 38.60 6.89 -4.85
C SER A 276 38.42 5.94 -3.66
N THR A 277 38.55 6.43 -2.42
CA THR A 277 38.44 5.64 -1.18
C THR A 277 37.50 6.32 -0.20
N TRP A 278 36.50 5.60 0.31
CA TRP A 278 35.53 6.09 1.29
C TRP A 278 35.32 5.09 2.42
N THR A 279 35.13 5.59 3.65
CA THR A 279 34.63 4.75 4.75
C THR A 279 33.10 4.81 4.82
N LEU A 280 32.47 3.80 5.45
CA LEU A 280 31.02 3.79 5.65
C LEU A 280 30.53 4.98 6.47
N GLU A 281 31.30 5.40 7.48
CA GLU A 281 30.96 6.52 8.35
C GLU A 281 31.00 7.85 7.57
N GLU A 282 32.07 8.07 6.81
CA GLU A 282 32.22 9.28 5.96
C GLU A 282 31.07 9.36 4.94
N LEU A 283 30.78 8.25 4.25
CA LEU A 283 29.75 8.24 3.23
C LEU A 283 28.34 8.33 3.82
N SER A 284 28.13 7.80 5.03
CA SER A 284 26.89 7.96 5.80
C SER A 284 26.67 9.42 6.20
N GLU A 285 27.71 10.14 6.60
CA GLU A 285 27.64 11.56 6.91
C GLU A 285 27.35 12.43 5.68
N VAL A 286 27.90 12.08 4.51
CA VAL A 286 27.68 12.81 3.25
C VAL A 286 26.29 12.56 2.69
N LEU A 287 25.85 11.30 2.59
CA LEU A 287 24.56 10.95 2.01
C LEU A 287 23.38 11.11 3.00
N LYS A 288 23.69 11.28 4.29
CA LYS A 288 22.73 11.26 5.42
C LYS A 288 21.92 9.95 5.53
N VAL A 289 22.48 8.85 5.02
CA VAL A 289 21.86 7.52 5.07
C VAL A 289 22.43 6.72 6.24
N PRO A 290 21.61 6.06 7.08
CA PRO A 290 22.13 5.25 8.19
C PRO A 290 23.11 4.16 7.75
N VAL A 291 24.22 4.00 8.49
CA VAL A 291 25.31 3.05 8.19
C VAL A 291 24.80 1.63 7.92
N ALA A 292 23.80 1.16 8.67
CA ALA A 292 23.22 -0.17 8.47
C ALA A 292 22.52 -0.33 7.12
N SER A 293 21.80 0.68 6.65
CA SER A 293 21.15 0.68 5.32
C SER A 293 22.20 0.82 4.22
N LEU A 294 23.18 1.71 4.42
CA LEU A 294 24.27 1.94 3.47
C LEU A 294 25.11 0.68 3.24
N ARG A 295 25.44 -0.08 4.30
CA ARG A 295 26.15 -1.36 4.19
C ARG A 295 25.42 -2.37 3.30
N ARG A 296 24.09 -2.46 3.40
CA ARG A 296 23.28 -3.36 2.55
C ARG A 296 23.29 -2.89 1.09
N LYS A 297 23.13 -1.58 0.85
CA LYS A 297 23.15 -1.00 -0.51
C LYS A 297 24.54 -1.09 -1.16
N MET A 298 25.62 -1.08 -0.38
CA MET A 298 26.99 -1.32 -0.87
C MET A 298 27.21 -2.72 -1.44
N THR A 299 26.46 -3.72 -0.97
CA THR A 299 26.60 -5.09 -1.44
C THR A 299 26.36 -5.21 -2.94
N PHE A 300 25.49 -4.39 -3.51
CA PHE A 300 25.27 -4.32 -4.96
C PHE A 300 26.57 -3.97 -5.71
N TRP A 301 27.25 -2.87 -5.35
CA TRP A 301 28.47 -2.43 -6.04
C TRP A 301 29.68 -3.35 -5.82
N LEU A 302 29.73 -4.01 -4.66
CA LEU A 302 30.70 -5.10 -4.41
C LEU A 302 30.45 -6.29 -5.35
N GLN A 303 29.19 -6.68 -5.56
CA GLN A 303 28.82 -7.79 -6.45
C GLN A 303 29.07 -7.47 -7.92
N GLN A 304 28.86 -6.21 -8.34
CA GLN A 304 29.17 -5.78 -9.70
C GLN A 304 30.69 -5.64 -9.97
N GLY A 305 31.53 -5.82 -8.95
CA GLY A 305 32.98 -5.72 -9.08
C GLY A 305 33.47 -4.30 -9.40
N VAL A 306 32.66 -3.28 -9.09
CA VAL A 306 33.04 -1.86 -9.24
C VAL A 306 33.76 -1.38 -7.99
N LEU A 307 33.36 -1.87 -6.81
CA LEU A 307 33.98 -1.53 -5.53
C LEU A 307 34.61 -2.78 -4.88
N ARG A 308 35.70 -2.57 -4.15
CA ARG A 308 36.29 -3.56 -3.22
C ARG A 308 36.22 -3.05 -1.80
N GLU A 309 35.93 -3.94 -0.85
CA GLU A 309 36.11 -3.64 0.57
C GLU A 309 37.52 -4.05 1.01
N ASP A 310 38.33 -3.10 1.48
CA ASP A 310 39.65 -3.34 2.05
C ASP A 310 40.18 -2.09 2.80
N PRO A 311 40.41 -2.12 4.13
CA PRO A 311 39.97 -3.10 5.16
C PRO A 311 38.45 -2.99 5.48
N GLN A 312 37.92 -3.78 6.44
CA GLN A 312 36.48 -3.79 6.78
C GLN A 312 35.93 -2.37 7.03
N GLY A 313 34.86 -2.00 6.33
CA GLY A 313 34.24 -0.68 6.40
C GLY A 313 34.83 0.38 5.47
N THR A 314 35.90 0.06 4.73
CA THR A 314 36.53 0.96 3.75
C THR A 314 36.38 0.40 2.34
N PHE A 315 35.87 1.23 1.44
CA PHE A 315 35.54 0.87 0.06
C PHE A 315 36.45 1.64 -0.91
N MET A 316 36.93 0.95 -1.95
CA MET A 316 37.79 1.49 -3.00
C MET A 316 37.27 1.12 -4.39
N VAL A 317 37.42 2.02 -5.36
CA VAL A 317 37.09 1.74 -6.76
C VAL A 317 38.09 0.78 -7.38
N ILE A 318 37.60 -0.17 -8.17
CA ILE A 318 38.40 -1.06 -9.00
C ILE A 318 38.36 -0.54 -10.44
N GLU A 319 39.47 -0.01 -10.94
CA GLU A 319 39.55 0.53 -12.31
C GLU A 319 39.78 -0.54 -13.40
N GLU A 320 40.39 -1.68 -13.05
CA GLU A 320 40.70 -2.78 -13.97
C GLU A 320 40.16 -4.12 -13.43
N GLU A 321 39.52 -4.91 -14.28
CA GLU A 321 38.98 -6.22 -13.90
C GLU A 321 40.10 -7.24 -13.67
N GLN A 322 40.32 -7.62 -12.40
CA GLN A 322 41.27 -8.68 -12.06
C GLN A 322 40.70 -10.05 -12.45
N LYS A 323 41.23 -10.64 -13.53
CA LYS A 323 40.88 -11.97 -14.06
C LYS A 323 41.06 -13.16 -13.09
N ASP A 324 41.58 -12.95 -11.88
CA ASP A 324 42.00 -14.00 -10.94
C ASP A 324 41.08 -14.24 -9.73
N GLN A 325 39.92 -13.60 -9.63
CA GLN A 325 38.94 -13.98 -8.59
C GLN A 325 37.94 -14.97 -9.15
N ALA A 326 38.29 -16.25 -8.98
CA ALA A 326 37.39 -17.39 -9.11
C ALA A 326 36.02 -17.09 -8.47
N GLU A 327 34.97 -17.41 -9.23
CA GLU A 327 33.55 -17.38 -8.88
C GLU A 327 33.29 -17.57 -7.38
N LYS A 328 33.26 -16.48 -6.63
CA LYS A 328 32.58 -16.48 -5.34
C LYS A 328 31.10 -16.32 -5.66
N VAL A 329 30.43 -17.46 -5.84
CA VAL A 329 28.98 -17.54 -5.82
C VAL A 329 28.54 -17.09 -4.43
N VAL A 330 28.32 -15.78 -4.26
CA VAL A 330 27.68 -15.22 -3.09
C VAL A 330 26.19 -15.37 -3.34
N LEU A 331 25.55 -16.16 -2.47
CA LEU A 331 24.10 -16.40 -2.46
C LEU A 331 23.38 -15.06 -2.62
N ILE A 332 22.54 -14.99 -3.65
CA ILE A 332 21.63 -13.89 -3.93
C ILE A 332 20.57 -13.92 -2.82
N ASP A 333 20.77 -13.11 -1.77
CA ASP A 333 19.64 -12.60 -0.99
C ASP A 333 19.11 -11.40 -1.79
N SER A 334 18.35 -11.70 -2.83
CA SER A 334 17.50 -10.71 -3.48
C SER A 334 16.35 -10.40 -2.53
N ASP A 335 16.66 -9.69 -1.45
CA ASP A 335 15.72 -8.99 -0.57
C ASP A 335 15.14 -7.74 -1.29
N GLU A 336 14.94 -7.81 -2.61
CA GLU A 336 14.20 -6.80 -3.37
C GLU A 336 12.69 -6.84 -3.06
N GLU A 337 12.21 -7.76 -2.22
CA GLU A 337 10.83 -7.76 -1.73
C GLU A 337 10.53 -6.63 -0.72
N GLY A 338 11.54 -5.87 -0.25
CA GLY A 338 11.37 -4.83 0.79
C GLY A 338 11.17 -3.39 0.32
N ASP A 339 11.54 -3.04 -0.91
CA ASP A 339 11.62 -1.64 -1.37
C ASP A 339 10.33 -1.17 -2.08
N SER A 340 9.16 -1.54 -1.51
CA SER A 340 7.93 -0.83 -1.86
C SER A 340 8.11 0.66 -1.57
N ALA A 341 7.80 1.49 -2.57
CA ALA A 341 7.85 2.95 -2.48
C ALA A 341 6.88 3.52 -1.43
N MET A 342 5.89 2.73 -1.04
CA MET A 342 4.84 3.10 -0.09
C MET A 342 5.26 2.76 1.33
N ALA A 343 4.83 3.59 2.29
CA ALA A 343 4.83 3.22 3.70
C ALA A 343 4.05 1.90 3.86
N SER A 344 4.51 1.02 4.75
CA SER A 344 3.86 -0.27 4.92
C SER A 344 2.41 -0.07 5.38
N GLN A 345 1.52 -1.05 5.12
CA GLN A 345 0.15 -0.99 5.67
C GLN A 345 0.15 -0.87 7.20
N ALA A 346 1.19 -1.39 7.86
CA ALA A 346 1.37 -1.23 9.30
C ALA A 346 1.69 0.23 9.68
N ASP A 347 2.59 0.90 8.93
CA ASP A 347 2.97 2.29 9.16
C ASP A 347 1.78 3.23 8.90
N GLN A 348 1.05 3.02 7.79
CA GLN A 348 -0.16 3.79 7.47
C GLN A 348 -1.22 3.65 8.57
N LYS A 349 -1.44 2.41 9.03
CA LYS A 349 -2.37 2.13 10.12
C LYS A 349 -1.90 2.75 11.43
N GLU A 350 -0.60 2.81 11.68
CA GLU A 350 -0.04 3.49 12.84
C GLU A 350 -0.26 5.00 12.79
N GLU A 351 -0.06 5.65 11.64
CA GLU A 351 -0.35 7.08 11.44
C GLU A 351 -1.84 7.40 11.65
N GLU A 352 -2.74 6.58 11.11
CA GLU A 352 -4.20 6.71 11.34
C GLU A 352 -4.54 6.58 12.83
N LEU A 353 -3.95 5.60 13.52
CA LEU A 353 -4.13 5.41 14.96
C LEU A 353 -3.54 6.56 15.79
N GLN A 354 -2.47 7.20 15.32
CA GLN A 354 -1.90 8.41 15.93
C GLN A 354 -2.82 9.62 15.74
N LEU A 355 -3.45 9.77 14.56
CA LEU A 355 -4.49 10.78 14.37
C LEU A 355 -5.62 10.57 15.37
N PHE A 356 -6.18 9.36 15.47
CA PHE A 356 -7.21 9.07 16.47
C PHE A 356 -6.73 9.37 17.90
N TRP A 357 -5.47 9.07 18.22
CA TRP A 357 -4.89 9.38 19.52
C TRP A 357 -4.89 10.88 19.83
N THR A 358 -4.48 11.75 18.89
CA THR A 358 -4.51 13.21 19.10
C THR A 358 -5.93 13.72 19.38
N TYR A 359 -6.93 13.21 18.66
CA TYR A 359 -8.34 13.54 18.90
C TYR A 359 -8.82 13.02 20.27
N ILE A 360 -8.49 11.79 20.63
CA ILE A 360 -8.86 11.19 21.92
C ILE A 360 -8.21 11.96 23.08
N GLN A 361 -6.94 12.35 22.95
CA GLN A 361 -6.25 13.19 23.94
C GLN A 361 -6.93 14.55 24.08
N ALA A 362 -7.32 15.20 22.97
CA ALA A 362 -8.05 16.46 23.02
C ALA A 362 -9.42 16.30 23.69
N MET A 363 -10.16 15.23 23.37
CA MET A 363 -11.46 14.92 23.98
C MET A 363 -11.32 14.69 25.49
N LEU A 364 -10.34 13.89 25.92
CA LEU A 364 -10.13 13.56 27.34
C LEU A 364 -9.50 14.71 28.14
N THR A 365 -8.72 15.58 27.50
CA THR A 365 -8.24 16.83 28.13
C THR A 365 -9.42 17.77 28.42
N ASN A 366 -10.38 17.89 27.49
CA ASN A 366 -11.51 18.80 27.62
C ASN A 366 -12.67 18.25 28.45
N LEU A 367 -12.92 16.93 28.41
CA LEU A 367 -14.09 16.28 29.02
C LEU A 367 -13.75 15.39 30.23
N GLU A 368 -12.47 15.34 30.62
CA GLU A 368 -11.86 14.61 31.75
C GLU A 368 -11.99 13.07 31.71
N SER A 369 -13.17 12.54 31.39
CA SER A 369 -13.42 11.10 31.31
C SER A 369 -14.54 10.74 30.34
N LEU A 370 -14.33 9.68 29.54
CA LEU A 370 -15.32 9.24 28.55
C LEU A 370 -15.42 7.70 28.49
N PRO A 371 -16.64 7.14 28.32
CA PRO A 371 -16.83 5.72 28.03
C PRO A 371 -16.50 5.40 26.56
N LEU A 372 -16.16 4.13 26.28
CA LEU A 372 -15.80 3.63 24.95
C LEU A 372 -16.78 4.09 23.86
N GLU A 373 -18.08 3.88 24.08
CA GLU A 373 -19.15 4.20 23.14
C GLU A 373 -19.18 5.69 22.77
N ARG A 374 -18.87 6.57 23.73
CA ARG A 374 -18.90 8.02 23.50
C ARG A 374 -17.66 8.49 22.76
N ILE A 375 -16.50 7.88 23.03
CA ILE A 375 -15.27 8.10 22.26
C ILE A 375 -15.51 7.66 20.80
N HIS A 376 -16.07 6.46 20.60
CA HIS A 376 -16.39 5.93 19.27
C HIS A 376 -17.34 6.85 18.49
N SER A 377 -18.42 7.30 19.13
CA SER A 377 -19.40 8.21 18.52
C SER A 377 -18.80 9.58 18.19
N MET A 378 -17.94 10.13 19.06
CA MET A 378 -17.27 11.41 18.79
C MET A 378 -16.24 11.29 17.66
N LEU A 379 -15.43 10.24 17.64
CA LEU A 379 -14.53 9.97 16.51
C LEU A 379 -15.33 9.80 15.21
N LYS A 380 -16.46 9.11 15.27
CA LYS A 380 -17.39 8.98 14.15
C LYS A 380 -17.95 10.34 13.69
N MET A 381 -18.30 11.23 14.60
CA MET A 381 -18.88 12.52 14.25
C MET A 381 -17.84 13.51 13.70
N PHE A 382 -16.63 13.53 14.27
CA PHE A 382 -15.60 14.53 13.98
C PHE A 382 -14.52 14.06 13.01
N VAL A 383 -14.26 12.75 12.92
CA VAL A 383 -13.26 12.18 12.00
C VAL A 383 -13.92 11.65 10.72
N MET A 384 -15.12 11.07 10.78
CA MET A 384 -15.79 10.56 9.55
C MET A 384 -16.45 11.64 8.68
N THR A 385 -16.51 12.89 9.16
CA THR A 385 -16.90 14.06 8.34
C THR A 385 -15.71 14.91 7.89
N GLY A 386 -14.49 14.53 8.30
CA GLY A 386 -13.24 15.14 7.85
C GLY A 386 -12.81 14.67 6.47
N PRO A 387 -11.80 15.32 5.86
CA PRO A 387 -11.29 14.97 4.53
C PRO A 387 -10.66 13.56 4.44
N VAL A 388 -10.36 12.94 5.58
CA VAL A 388 -9.79 11.58 5.67
C VAL A 388 -10.88 10.64 6.18
N VAL A 389 -11.51 9.87 5.28
CA VAL A 389 -12.58 8.93 5.63
C VAL A 389 -11.96 7.64 6.17
N THR A 390 -11.57 7.63 7.45
CA THR A 390 -11.10 6.43 8.15
C THR A 390 -12.20 5.90 9.07
N GLU A 391 -12.64 4.65 8.84
CA GLU A 391 -13.61 3.97 9.70
C GLU A 391 -12.87 3.11 10.73
N ILE A 392 -13.06 3.39 12.02
CA ILE A 392 -12.57 2.51 13.10
C ILE A 392 -13.74 1.70 13.67
N ASP A 393 -13.59 0.38 13.70
CA ASP A 393 -14.57 -0.50 14.36
C ASP A 393 -14.47 -0.35 15.90
N ILE A 394 -15.58 -0.56 16.60
CA ILE A 394 -15.61 -0.40 18.06
C ILE A 394 -14.71 -1.41 18.77
N GLN A 395 -14.59 -2.63 18.23
CA GLN A 395 -13.69 -3.66 18.76
C GLN A 395 -12.21 -3.27 18.57
N GLU A 396 -11.90 -2.66 17.42
CA GLU A 396 -10.56 -2.19 17.10
C GLU A 396 -10.17 -0.99 17.97
N LEU A 397 -11.07 -0.03 18.15
CA LEU A 397 -10.88 1.08 19.09
C LEU A 397 -10.70 0.57 20.52
N GLN A 398 -11.47 -0.44 20.93
CA GLN A 398 -11.33 -1.04 22.26
C GLN A 398 -9.93 -1.65 22.45
N GLY A 399 -9.45 -2.43 21.48
CA GLY A 399 -8.11 -3.01 21.52
C GLY A 399 -7.02 -1.93 21.54
N TYR A 400 -7.19 -0.87 20.77
CA TYR A 400 -6.25 0.25 20.74
C TYR A 400 -6.19 1.00 22.09
N LEU A 401 -7.35 1.32 22.67
CA LEU A 401 -7.41 1.97 23.99
C LEU A 401 -6.87 1.08 25.11
N GLN A 402 -7.06 -0.25 25.02
CA GLN A 402 -6.46 -1.20 25.95
C GLN A 402 -4.93 -1.19 25.88
N LYS A 403 -4.35 -1.13 24.67
CA LYS A 403 -2.91 -0.95 24.48
C LYS A 403 -2.42 0.38 25.10
N LYS A 404 -3.17 1.47 24.92
CA LYS A 404 -2.85 2.76 25.56
C LYS A 404 -2.94 2.72 27.09
N VAL A 405 -3.80 1.87 27.65
CA VAL A 405 -3.86 1.62 29.09
C VAL A 405 -2.66 0.78 29.56
N SER A 406 -2.24 -0.25 28.81
CA SER A 406 -1.04 -1.02 29.15
C SER A 406 0.22 -0.16 29.09
N ASP A 407 0.28 0.77 28.14
CA ASP A 407 1.39 1.70 27.95
C ASP A 407 1.36 2.88 28.95
N GLN A 408 0.45 2.84 29.94
CA GLN A 408 0.25 3.88 30.97
C GLN A 408 -0.11 5.27 30.41
N GLN A 409 -0.50 5.36 29.14
CA GLN A 409 -0.96 6.60 28.49
C GLN A 409 -2.43 6.91 28.79
N LEU A 410 -3.21 5.91 29.23
CA LEU A 410 -4.59 6.03 29.69
C LEU A 410 -4.84 5.26 30.98
N VAL A 411 -5.82 5.71 31.75
CA VAL A 411 -6.34 5.02 32.92
C VAL A 411 -7.77 4.60 32.66
N TYR A 412 -8.06 3.30 32.79
CA TYR A 412 -9.42 2.77 32.71
C TYR A 412 -9.94 2.44 34.10
N SER A 413 -11.00 3.11 34.53
CA SER A 413 -11.61 2.90 35.85
C SER A 413 -13.11 3.21 35.83
N GLY A 414 -13.92 2.32 36.39
CA GLY A 414 -15.37 2.52 36.49
C GLY A 414 -16.09 2.61 35.14
N GLY A 415 -15.60 1.92 34.10
CA GLY A 415 -16.24 1.92 32.77
C GLY A 415 -15.88 3.11 31.87
N VAL A 416 -14.96 3.99 32.32
CA VAL A 416 -14.52 5.18 31.57
C VAL A 416 -13.00 5.26 31.45
N TYR A 417 -12.54 5.88 30.38
CA TYR A 417 -11.14 6.21 30.12
C TYR A 417 -10.83 7.62 30.60
N ARG A 418 -9.63 7.81 31.17
CA ARG A 418 -9.09 9.10 31.62
C ARG A 418 -7.63 9.23 31.21
N LEU A 419 -7.15 10.46 31.06
CA LEU A 419 -5.70 10.70 31.00
C LEU A 419 -5.09 10.50 32.40
N PRO A 420 -3.87 9.93 32.49
CA PRO A 420 -3.14 9.87 33.75
C PRO A 420 -2.93 11.30 34.27
N LYS A 421 -3.08 11.51 35.57
CA LYS A 421 -2.71 12.79 36.18
C LYS A 421 -1.20 12.93 36.02
N ASN A 422 -0.72 13.98 35.35
CA ASN A 422 0.70 14.28 35.33
C ASN A 422 1.20 14.28 36.77
N SER A 423 2.16 13.39 37.04
CA SER A 423 3.03 13.53 38.20
C SER A 423 3.83 14.81 37.95
N SER A 424 3.36 15.93 38.51
CA SER A 424 4.18 17.13 38.66
C SER A 424 5.41 16.83 39.50
#